data_AF-A0A0M1JV63-F1
#
_entry.id   AF-A0A0M1JV63-F1
#
_cell.length_a   1.000
_cell.length_b   1.000
_cell.length_c   1.000
_cell.angle_alpha   90.00
_cell.angle_beta   90.00
_cell.angle_gamma   90.00
#
_symmetry.space_group_name_H-M   'P 1'
#
loop_
_entity.id
_entity.type
_entity.pdbx_description
1 polymer ?
#
loop_
_entity_poly.entity_id
_entity_poly.type
_entity_poly.pdbx_seq_one_letter_code
_entity_poly.pdbx_strand_id
1 'polypeptide(L)'
;MNDPKSKSLEAILQEYQQSFSAKLFGEESAEEDDLMLVFGLTQEMKAENKQYWGRELGMCWQRLVKELCQQKCENFAEGIREGKDEICDLVIGNHAIDTKYRIGSGDSGTLKKFKNYASRLQEKGYEPIMLILREDNLPNAIAACVQGGWTVKTGAKTYEYIQQATGVDLQAWLKQRRNQYRISP
;
A
#
# COMPACT_ATOMS: atom_id res chain seq x y z
N MET A 1 -41.15 -2.66 -31.55
CA MET A 1 -40.92 -2.50 -30.10
C MET A 1 -39.41 -2.58 -29.90
N ASN A 2 -38.73 -1.44 -29.79
CA ASN A 2 -37.27 -1.40 -29.63
C ASN A 2 -36.96 -1.58 -28.15
N ASP A 3 -36.23 -2.64 -27.81
CA ASP A 3 -35.78 -2.92 -26.45
C ASP A 3 -34.74 -1.85 -26.03
N PRO A 4 -35.02 -1.02 -25.00
CA PRO A 4 -34.13 0.06 -24.57
C PRO A 4 -32.83 -0.42 -23.89
N LYS A 5 -32.53 -1.73 -23.87
CA LYS A 5 -31.37 -2.31 -23.18
C LYS A 5 -30.36 -3.06 -24.04
N SER A 6 -30.45 -2.98 -25.37
CA SER A 6 -29.36 -3.48 -26.22
C SER A 6 -28.27 -2.42 -26.34
N LYS A 7 -27.26 -2.44 -25.45
CA LYS A 7 -26.01 -1.75 -25.76
C LYS A 7 -25.41 -2.46 -26.97
N SER A 8 -25.11 -1.72 -28.04
CA SER A 8 -24.36 -2.29 -29.14
C SER A 8 -23.00 -2.77 -28.61
N LEU A 9 -22.43 -3.79 -29.24
CA LEU A 9 -21.13 -4.31 -28.85
C LEU A 9 -20.06 -3.21 -28.87
N GLU A 10 -20.20 -2.25 -29.79
CA GLU A 10 -19.35 -1.05 -29.90
C GLU A 10 -19.45 -0.14 -28.67
N ALA A 11 -20.66 0.07 -28.12
CA ALA A 11 -20.82 0.87 -26.91
C ALA A 11 -20.12 0.21 -25.71
N ILE A 12 -20.17 -1.11 -25.60
CA ILE A 12 -19.44 -1.87 -24.57
C ILE A 12 -17.94 -1.70 -24.78
N LEU A 13 -17.44 -1.89 -26.01
CA LEU A 13 -16.01 -1.72 -26.31
C LEU A 13 -15.53 -0.28 -26.07
N GLN A 14 -16.36 0.73 -26.33
CA GLN A 14 -16.04 2.13 -26.09
C GLN A 14 -16.00 2.47 -24.60
N GLU A 15 -16.90 1.90 -23.79
CA GLU A 15 -16.83 1.98 -22.32
C GLU A 15 -15.54 1.35 -21.79
N TYR A 16 -15.15 0.19 -22.32
CA TYR A 16 -13.89 -0.44 -21.95
C TYR A 16 -12.68 0.33 -22.45
N GLN A 17 -12.71 0.91 -23.65
CA GLN A 17 -11.66 1.79 -24.15
C GLN A 17 -11.44 2.97 -23.19
N GLN A 18 -12.50 3.65 -22.77
CA GLN A 18 -12.42 4.74 -21.80
C GLN A 18 -11.87 4.26 -20.44
N SER A 19 -12.36 3.11 -19.95
CA SER A 19 -11.88 2.50 -18.70
C SER A 19 -10.40 2.10 -18.76
N PHE A 20 -9.94 1.58 -19.90
CA PHE A 20 -8.54 1.21 -20.11
C PHE A 20 -7.66 2.45 -20.23
N SER A 21 -8.08 3.47 -20.98
CA SER A 21 -7.36 4.74 -21.07
C SER A 21 -7.25 5.44 -19.71
N ALA A 22 -8.28 5.37 -18.87
CA ALA A 22 -8.21 5.87 -17.49
C ALA A 22 -7.25 5.08 -16.59
N LYS A 23 -6.86 3.86 -16.99
CA LYS A 23 -5.89 2.99 -16.29
C LYS A 23 -4.50 3.00 -16.92
N LEU A 24 -4.34 3.55 -18.13
CA LEU A 24 -3.04 3.87 -18.71
C LEU A 24 -2.52 5.09 -17.95
N PHE A 25 -1.97 4.84 -16.76
CA PHE A 25 -1.17 5.84 -16.05
C PHE A 25 -0.10 6.34 -17.01
N GLY A 26 -0.02 7.66 -17.18
CA GLY A 26 1.07 8.30 -17.92
C GLY A 26 2.41 7.90 -17.32
N GLU A 27 3.49 8.12 -18.06
CA GLU A 27 4.89 7.74 -17.79
C GLU A 27 5.42 8.12 -16.39
N GLU A 28 4.65 8.83 -15.56
CA GLU A 28 4.99 9.30 -14.21
C GLU A 28 5.00 8.23 -13.09
N SER A 29 4.60 6.97 -13.32
CA SER A 29 4.73 5.90 -12.28
C SER A 29 6.05 5.12 -12.32
N ALA A 30 6.98 5.53 -13.17
CA ALA A 30 8.21 4.81 -13.51
C ALA A 30 9.38 5.00 -12.52
N GLU A 31 9.20 5.72 -11.40
CA GLU A 31 10.32 5.96 -10.50
C GLU A 31 10.59 4.78 -9.55
N GLU A 32 11.88 4.42 -9.49
CA GLU A 32 12.44 3.52 -8.49
C GLU A 32 12.22 4.15 -7.10
N ASP A 33 11.61 3.40 -6.19
CA ASP A 33 11.43 3.87 -4.81
C ASP A 33 12.64 3.56 -3.93
N ASP A 34 12.67 4.13 -2.72
CA ASP A 34 13.78 3.99 -1.78
C ASP A 34 14.12 2.52 -1.47
N LEU A 35 13.16 1.57 -1.47
CA LEU A 35 13.46 0.15 -1.29
C LEU A 35 14.08 -0.47 -2.55
N MET A 36 13.55 -0.17 -3.74
CA MET A 36 14.16 -0.61 -4.99
C MET A 36 15.62 -0.16 -5.08
N LEU A 37 15.89 1.09 -4.72
CA LEU A 37 17.23 1.67 -4.74
C LEU A 37 18.20 1.00 -3.77
N VAL A 38 17.75 0.51 -2.61
CA VAL A 38 18.60 -0.24 -1.67
C VAL A 38 19.16 -1.52 -2.30
N PHE A 39 18.31 -2.23 -3.06
CA PHE A 39 18.65 -3.51 -3.70
C PHE A 39 19.16 -3.37 -5.14
N GLY A 40 19.24 -2.15 -5.67
CA GLY A 40 19.60 -1.90 -7.07
C GLY A 40 18.60 -2.50 -8.07
N LEU A 41 17.32 -2.60 -7.68
CA LEU A 41 16.24 -3.07 -8.53
C LEU A 41 15.81 -1.99 -9.51
N THR A 42 15.79 -2.32 -10.80
CA THR A 42 15.25 -1.44 -11.83
C THR A 42 13.77 -1.69 -12.08
N GLN A 43 13.10 -0.77 -12.76
CA GLN A 43 11.73 -1.01 -13.22
C GLN A 43 11.63 -2.20 -14.18
N GLU A 44 12.65 -2.42 -15.01
CA GLU A 44 12.69 -3.54 -15.95
C GLU A 44 12.66 -4.88 -15.20
N MET A 45 13.53 -5.04 -14.22
CA MET A 45 13.54 -6.22 -13.34
C MET A 45 12.21 -6.40 -12.62
N LYS A 46 11.61 -5.30 -12.15
CA LYS A 46 10.30 -5.32 -11.50
C LYS A 46 9.19 -5.72 -12.48
N ALA A 47 9.25 -5.28 -13.73
CA ALA A 47 8.25 -5.56 -14.75
C ALA A 47 8.24 -7.05 -15.16
N GLU A 48 9.41 -7.69 -15.21
CA GLU A 48 9.55 -9.13 -15.50
C GLU A 48 8.73 -10.01 -14.54
N ASN A 49 8.66 -9.62 -13.26
CA ASN A 49 7.85 -10.34 -12.27
C ASN A 49 7.17 -9.40 -11.27
N LYS A 50 6.26 -8.57 -11.78
CA LYS A 50 5.58 -7.51 -11.01
C LYS A 50 4.90 -8.00 -9.74
N GLN A 51 4.30 -9.19 -9.79
CA GLN A 51 3.59 -9.75 -8.65
C GLN A 51 4.56 -10.23 -7.55
N TYR A 52 5.65 -10.88 -7.94
CA TYR A 52 6.69 -11.32 -7.01
C TYR A 52 7.35 -10.13 -6.33
N TRP A 53 7.88 -9.18 -7.11
CA TRP A 53 8.56 -8.01 -6.56
C TRP A 53 7.64 -7.15 -5.70
N GLY A 54 6.36 -7.00 -6.10
CA GLY A 54 5.37 -6.32 -5.28
C GLY A 54 5.13 -6.98 -3.92
N ARG A 55 5.24 -8.31 -3.82
CA ARG A 55 5.11 -9.06 -2.56
C ARG A 55 6.37 -8.95 -1.71
N GLU A 56 7.55 -9.15 -2.30
CA GLU A 56 8.83 -9.10 -1.57
C GLU A 56 9.10 -7.70 -1.02
N LEU A 57 8.92 -6.66 -1.85
CA LEU A 57 9.06 -5.27 -1.40
C LEU A 57 7.98 -4.89 -0.37
N GLY A 58 6.77 -5.46 -0.50
CA GLY A 58 5.72 -5.38 0.53
C GLY A 58 6.15 -5.93 1.88
N MET A 59 6.67 -7.16 1.89
CA MET A 59 7.13 -7.81 3.10
C MET A 59 8.35 -7.12 3.71
N CYS A 60 9.29 -6.67 2.86
CA CYS A 60 10.45 -5.88 3.30
C CYS A 60 10.00 -4.58 3.99
N TRP A 61 9.07 -3.84 3.37
CA TRP A 61 8.51 -2.62 3.93
C TRP A 61 7.87 -2.87 5.31
N GLN A 62 6.97 -3.85 5.39
CA GLN A 62 6.30 -4.22 6.64
C GLN A 62 7.30 -4.56 7.75
N ARG A 63 8.31 -5.37 7.45
CA ARG A 63 9.33 -5.80 8.43
C ARG A 63 10.16 -4.62 8.93
N LEU A 64 10.59 -3.72 8.05
CA LEU A 64 11.36 -2.54 8.44
C LEU A 64 10.57 -1.62 9.37
N VAL A 65 9.30 -1.32 9.03
CA VAL A 65 8.44 -0.47 9.86
C VAL A 65 8.18 -1.13 11.21
N LYS A 66 7.82 -2.41 11.21
CA LYS A 66 7.52 -3.15 12.44
C LYS A 66 8.72 -3.24 13.37
N GLU A 67 9.88 -3.63 12.86
CA GLU A 67 11.11 -3.74 13.64
C GLU A 67 11.51 -2.37 14.23
N LEU A 68 11.43 -1.30 13.42
CA LEU A 68 11.76 0.03 13.90
C LEU A 68 10.81 0.50 15.01
N CYS A 69 9.51 0.29 14.86
CA CYS A 69 8.53 0.66 15.88
C CYS A 69 8.70 -0.18 17.15
N GLN A 70 8.99 -1.48 17.02
CA GLN A 70 9.28 -2.36 18.15
C GLN A 70 10.50 -1.89 18.96
N GLN A 71 11.54 -1.40 18.29
CA GLN A 71 12.75 -0.91 18.95
C GLN A 71 12.60 0.48 19.57
N LYS A 72 11.67 1.31 19.07
CA LYS A 72 11.63 2.76 19.37
C LYS A 72 10.38 3.23 20.09
N CYS A 73 9.27 2.51 20.02
CA CYS A 73 8.01 2.92 20.63
C CYS A 73 7.75 2.12 21.91
N GLU A 74 7.68 2.78 23.06
CA GLU A 74 7.39 2.13 24.36
C GLU A 74 6.01 1.46 24.39
N ASN A 75 5.06 1.99 23.62
CA ASN A 75 3.68 1.52 23.49
C ASN A 75 3.47 0.65 22.24
N PHE A 76 4.52 -0.02 21.76
CA PHE A 76 4.42 -0.99 20.68
C PHE A 76 3.68 -2.26 21.13
N ALA A 77 2.83 -2.78 20.23
CA ALA A 77 2.32 -4.13 20.31
C ALA A 77 2.29 -4.79 18.93
N GLU A 78 2.30 -6.12 18.94
CA GLU A 78 2.14 -6.94 17.75
C GLU A 78 0.81 -6.69 17.04
N GLY A 79 0.73 -7.04 15.75
CA GLY A 79 -0.48 -6.93 14.95
C GLY A 79 -1.66 -7.72 15.51
N ILE A 80 -2.87 -7.24 15.21
CA ILE A 80 -4.10 -7.86 15.70
C ILE A 80 -4.53 -8.95 14.72
N ARG A 81 -4.67 -10.17 15.22
CA ARG A 81 -5.14 -11.33 14.47
C ARG A 81 -6.50 -11.81 14.97
N GLU A 82 -7.40 -12.07 14.03
CA GLU A 82 -8.72 -12.61 14.30
C GLU A 82 -8.99 -13.81 13.39
N GLY A 83 -8.83 -15.01 13.94
CA GLY A 83 -8.90 -16.25 13.18
C GLY A 83 -7.74 -16.36 12.18
N LYS A 84 -8.06 -16.36 10.88
CA LYS A 84 -7.06 -16.42 9.80
C LYS A 84 -6.64 -15.05 9.27
N ASP A 85 -7.33 -13.99 9.69
CA ASP A 85 -7.07 -12.64 9.21
C ASP A 85 -6.16 -11.90 10.19
N GLU A 86 -5.13 -11.26 9.66
CA GLU A 86 -4.35 -10.21 10.34
C GLU A 86 -4.96 -8.88 9.92
N ILE A 87 -5.66 -8.21 10.85
CA ILE A 87 -6.45 -7.01 10.55
C ILE A 87 -5.62 -5.73 10.64
N CYS A 88 -4.42 -5.81 11.24
CA CYS A 88 -3.34 -4.81 11.14
C CYS A 88 -1.97 -5.49 11.38
N ASP A 89 -0.89 -4.87 10.91
CA ASP A 89 0.48 -5.41 10.99
C ASP A 89 1.15 -5.16 12.35
N LEU A 90 0.83 -4.03 12.98
CA LEU A 90 1.34 -3.61 14.30
C LEU A 90 0.39 -2.60 14.98
N VAL A 91 0.64 -2.33 16.25
CA VAL A 91 -0.06 -1.31 17.04
C VAL A 91 0.96 -0.41 17.75
N ILE A 92 0.69 0.90 17.78
CA ILE A 92 1.45 1.89 18.57
C ILE A 92 0.44 2.71 19.37
N GLY A 93 0.32 2.45 20.67
CA GLY A 93 -0.73 3.05 21.50
C GLY A 93 -2.12 2.68 20.99
N ASN A 94 -2.89 3.67 20.54
CA ASN A 94 -4.21 3.45 19.94
C ASN A 94 -4.19 3.36 18.40
N HIS A 95 -3.05 3.56 17.75
CA HIS A 95 -2.95 3.45 16.29
C HIS A 95 -2.78 1.99 15.88
N ALA A 96 -3.76 1.41 15.19
CA ALA A 96 -3.65 0.11 14.55
C ALA A 96 -3.18 0.30 13.10
N ILE A 97 -1.96 -0.13 12.82
CA ILE A 97 -1.25 0.23 11.59
C ILE A 97 -1.20 -0.97 10.64
N ASP A 98 -1.61 -0.75 9.40
CA ASP A 98 -1.42 -1.67 8.29
C ASP A 98 -0.48 -1.02 7.27
N THR A 99 0.57 -1.75 6.89
CA THR A 99 1.59 -1.28 5.95
C THR A 99 1.31 -1.85 4.57
N LYS A 100 1.61 -1.06 3.54
CA LYS A 100 1.51 -1.49 2.15
C LYS A 100 2.66 -0.92 1.33
N TYR A 101 3.20 -1.71 0.43
CA TYR A 101 4.12 -1.18 -0.58
C TYR A 101 3.39 -0.30 -1.60
N ARG A 102 2.24 -0.78 -2.10
CA ARG A 102 1.27 -0.05 -2.92
C ARG A 102 -0.09 -0.73 -2.90
N ILE A 103 -1.16 0.00 -3.20
CA ILE A 103 -2.50 -0.54 -3.44
C ILE A 103 -2.78 -0.52 -4.95
N GLY A 104 -2.43 -1.63 -5.58
CA GLY A 104 -2.61 -1.82 -7.03
C GLY A 104 -3.86 -2.58 -7.44
N SER A 105 -4.66 -3.05 -6.48
CA SER A 105 -5.87 -3.81 -6.74
C SER A 105 -7.10 -3.01 -6.36
N GLY A 106 -8.03 -2.86 -7.31
CA GLY A 106 -9.39 -2.39 -7.09
C GLY A 106 -10.38 -3.55 -6.97
N ASP A 107 -9.89 -4.78 -6.75
CA ASP A 107 -10.72 -5.96 -6.58
C ASP A 107 -11.70 -5.75 -5.42
N SER A 108 -12.99 -5.96 -5.70
CA SER A 108 -14.07 -5.64 -4.77
C SER A 108 -13.99 -6.46 -3.48
N GLY A 109 -13.47 -7.69 -3.54
CA GLY A 109 -13.22 -8.53 -2.37
C GLY A 109 -12.15 -7.93 -1.46
N THR A 110 -11.05 -7.46 -2.06
CA THR A 110 -9.94 -6.79 -1.34
C THR A 110 -10.42 -5.51 -0.66
N LEU A 111 -11.13 -4.64 -1.38
CA LEU A 111 -11.62 -3.37 -0.83
C LEU A 111 -12.66 -3.59 0.28
N LYS A 112 -13.53 -4.59 0.12
CA LYS A 112 -14.51 -4.96 1.16
C LYS A 112 -13.80 -5.46 2.43
N LYS A 113 -12.70 -6.20 2.30
CA LYS A 113 -11.88 -6.62 3.44
C LYS A 113 -11.26 -5.43 4.17
N PHE A 114 -10.62 -4.49 3.46
CA PHE A 114 -10.05 -3.30 4.11
C PHE A 114 -11.09 -2.50 4.88
N LYS A 115 -12.28 -2.28 4.30
CA LYS A 115 -13.38 -1.63 5.01
C LYS A 115 -13.84 -2.40 6.25
N ASN A 116 -13.94 -3.72 6.16
CA ASN A 116 -14.30 -4.55 7.31
C ASN A 116 -13.25 -4.50 8.42
N TYR A 117 -11.96 -4.53 8.08
CA TYR A 117 -10.88 -4.47 9.06
C TYR A 117 -10.86 -3.14 9.81
N ALA A 118 -11.01 -2.00 9.10
CA ALA A 118 -11.10 -0.69 9.76
C ALA A 118 -12.28 -0.61 10.74
N SER A 119 -13.47 -1.07 10.35
CA SER A 119 -14.65 -1.11 11.25
C SER A 119 -14.36 -1.90 12.53
N ARG A 120 -13.77 -3.09 12.40
CA ARG A 120 -13.44 -3.96 13.54
C ARG A 120 -12.38 -3.36 14.45
N LEU A 121 -11.40 -2.67 13.89
CA LEU A 121 -10.39 -1.93 14.65
C LEU A 121 -11.02 -0.78 15.44
N GLN A 122 -11.91 -0.02 14.81
CA GLN A 122 -12.65 1.08 15.46
C GLN A 122 -13.57 0.58 16.58
N GLU A 123 -14.28 -0.53 16.38
CA GLU A 123 -15.12 -1.18 17.40
C GLU A 123 -14.30 -1.61 18.63
N LYS A 124 -13.01 -1.89 18.45
CA LYS A 124 -12.06 -2.21 19.53
C LYS A 124 -11.40 -0.96 20.15
N GLY A 125 -11.73 0.23 19.69
CA GLY A 125 -11.18 1.50 20.19
C GLY A 125 -9.83 1.90 19.57
N TYR A 126 -9.42 1.28 18.46
CA TYR A 126 -8.22 1.67 17.72
C TYR A 126 -8.52 2.66 16.59
N GLU A 127 -7.54 3.49 16.26
CA GLU A 127 -7.51 4.33 15.08
C GLU A 127 -6.82 3.58 13.93
N PRO A 128 -7.53 3.22 12.84
CA PRO A 128 -6.92 2.50 11.72
C PRO A 128 -6.05 3.45 10.88
N ILE A 129 -4.75 3.16 10.80
CA ILE A 129 -3.78 3.92 10.00
C ILE A 129 -3.22 3.01 8.91
N MET A 130 -3.21 3.48 7.66
CA MET A 130 -2.59 2.77 6.55
C MET A 130 -1.36 3.51 6.05
N LEU A 131 -0.19 2.88 6.15
CA LEU A 131 1.10 3.45 5.74
C LEU A 131 1.56 2.84 4.42
N ILE A 132 1.43 3.61 3.34
CA ILE A 132 1.73 3.17 1.99
C ILE A 132 3.04 3.78 1.53
N LEU A 133 4.00 2.95 1.11
CA LEU A 133 5.30 3.46 0.65
C LEU A 133 5.17 4.28 -0.64
N ARG A 134 4.59 3.70 -1.70
CA ARG A 134 4.51 4.37 -3.01
C ARG A 134 3.27 5.26 -3.15
N GLU A 135 3.33 6.17 -4.10
CA GLU A 135 2.23 7.09 -4.43
C GLU A 135 1.41 6.65 -5.65
N ASP A 136 1.92 5.70 -6.45
CA ASP A 136 1.30 5.13 -7.65
C ASP A 136 0.19 4.09 -7.35
N ASN A 137 -0.70 4.46 -6.43
CA ASN A 137 -1.84 3.66 -6.00
C ASN A 137 -3.05 3.88 -6.90
N LEU A 138 -3.95 2.91 -6.98
CA LEU A 138 -5.24 3.12 -7.65
C LEU A 138 -6.09 4.14 -6.88
N PRO A 139 -6.49 5.29 -7.46
CA PRO A 139 -7.21 6.33 -6.72
C PRO A 139 -8.52 5.85 -6.09
N ASN A 140 -9.30 5.05 -6.83
CA ASN A 140 -10.55 4.47 -6.32
C ASN A 140 -10.32 3.52 -5.14
N ALA A 141 -9.18 2.83 -5.09
CA ALA A 141 -8.84 1.94 -3.98
C ALA A 141 -8.47 2.74 -2.72
N ILE A 142 -7.73 3.84 -2.88
CA ILE A 142 -7.43 4.78 -1.79
C ILE A 142 -8.72 5.39 -1.24
N ALA A 143 -9.59 5.90 -2.12
CA ALA A 143 -10.88 6.45 -1.74
C ALA A 143 -11.74 5.45 -0.95
N ALA A 144 -11.76 4.18 -1.38
CA ALA A 144 -12.47 3.12 -0.67
C ALA A 144 -11.89 2.84 0.73
N CYS A 145 -10.56 2.89 0.89
CA CYS A 145 -9.92 2.73 2.21
C CYS A 145 -10.28 3.89 3.14
N VAL A 146 -10.20 5.12 2.64
CA VAL A 146 -10.57 6.34 3.39
C VAL A 146 -12.05 6.30 3.80
N GLN A 147 -12.95 6.01 2.86
CA GLN A 147 -14.38 5.83 3.15
C GLN A 147 -14.64 4.66 4.12
N GLY A 148 -13.75 3.66 4.12
CA GLY A 148 -13.79 2.53 5.02
C GLY A 148 -13.34 2.82 6.44
N GLY A 149 -12.81 4.02 6.72
CA GLY A 149 -12.38 4.44 8.06
C GLY A 149 -10.86 4.44 8.26
N TRP A 150 -10.06 4.16 7.23
CA TRP A 150 -8.61 4.26 7.32
C TRP A 150 -8.13 5.70 7.18
N THR A 151 -7.22 6.12 8.05
CA THR A 151 -6.35 7.27 7.78
C THR A 151 -5.20 6.80 6.89
N VAL A 152 -5.24 7.16 5.61
CA VAL A 152 -4.25 6.73 4.63
C VAL A 152 -3.12 7.76 4.50
N LYS A 153 -1.87 7.30 4.59
CA LYS A 153 -0.65 8.07 4.35
C LYS A 153 0.13 7.41 3.23
N THR A 154 0.67 8.20 2.30
CA THR A 154 1.41 7.74 1.12
C THR A 154 2.73 8.50 1.01
N GLY A 155 3.77 7.89 0.43
CA GLY A 155 5.01 8.58 0.08
C GLY A 155 5.65 9.29 1.26
N ALA A 156 5.95 10.59 1.11
CA ALA A 156 6.57 11.40 2.15
C ALA A 156 5.79 11.38 3.48
N LYS A 157 4.45 11.39 3.44
CA LYS A 157 3.61 11.37 4.66
C LYS A 157 3.76 10.08 5.47
N THR A 158 4.11 8.98 4.82
CA THR A 158 4.39 7.71 5.48
C THR A 158 5.70 7.81 6.26
N TYR A 159 6.74 8.39 5.66
CA TYR A 159 8.02 8.63 6.33
C TYR A 159 7.91 9.63 7.47
N GLU A 160 7.19 10.73 7.28
CA GLU A 160 6.92 11.72 8.33
C GLU A 160 6.25 11.08 9.56
N TYR A 161 5.25 10.21 9.34
CA TYR A 161 4.59 9.50 10.43
C TYR A 161 5.56 8.60 11.19
N ILE A 162 6.38 7.83 10.46
CA ILE A 162 7.36 6.92 11.07
C ILE A 162 8.39 7.73 11.88
N GLN A 163 8.87 8.85 11.35
CA GLN A 163 9.81 9.72 12.05
C GLN A 163 9.19 10.33 13.31
N GLN A 164 7.93 10.77 13.25
CA GLN A 164 7.21 11.28 14.41
C GLN A 164 7.00 10.19 15.48
N ALA A 165 6.69 8.96 15.08
CA ALA A 165 6.42 7.85 16.00
C ALA A 165 7.71 7.28 16.64
N THR A 166 8.83 7.29 15.91
CA THR A 166 10.04 6.54 16.29
C THR A 166 11.25 7.43 16.58
N GLY A 167 11.20 8.71 16.22
CA GLY A 167 12.34 9.62 16.24
C GLY A 167 13.41 9.33 15.17
N VAL A 168 13.17 8.38 14.26
CA VAL A 168 14.15 7.95 13.25
C VAL A 168 13.70 8.36 11.85
N ASP A 169 14.58 9.05 11.13
CA ASP A 169 14.41 9.33 9.71
C ASP A 169 14.71 8.07 8.88
N LEU A 170 13.70 7.22 8.71
CA LEU A 170 13.81 5.99 7.92
C LEU A 170 14.11 6.28 6.44
N GLN A 171 13.64 7.40 5.90
CA GLN A 171 13.88 7.72 4.50
C GLN A 171 15.36 8.03 4.25
N ALA A 172 15.96 8.90 5.06
CA ALA A 172 17.38 9.19 5.00
C ALA A 172 18.21 7.91 5.23
N TRP A 173 17.78 7.06 6.16
CA TRP A 173 18.44 5.78 6.44
C TRP A 173 18.44 4.83 5.23
N LEU A 174 17.33 4.74 4.49
CA LEU A 174 17.24 3.96 3.25
C LEU A 174 18.08 4.56 2.12
N LYS A 175 18.02 5.88 1.93
CA LYS A 175 18.79 6.59 0.90
C LYS A 175 20.30 6.41 1.05
N GLN A 176 20.79 6.42 2.29
CA GLN A 176 22.20 6.12 2.59
C GLN A 176 22.61 4.70 2.17
N ARG A 177 21.65 3.78 2.06
CA ARG A 177 21.84 2.36 1.71
C ARG A 177 21.61 2.04 0.25
N ARG A 178 21.44 3.05 -0.61
CA ARG A 178 21.32 2.86 -2.05
C ARG A 178 22.46 1.97 -2.58
N ASN A 179 22.07 0.92 -3.30
CA ASN A 179 22.95 -0.10 -3.89
C ASN A 179 23.84 -0.88 -2.90
N GLN A 180 23.70 -0.72 -1.59
CA GLN A 180 24.52 -1.46 -0.63
C GLN A 180 24.17 -2.95 -0.60
N TYR A 181 22.94 -3.31 -0.95
CA TYR A 181 22.45 -4.69 -0.99
C TYR A 181 22.11 -5.10 -2.42
N ARG A 182 22.88 -4.59 -3.39
CA ARG A 182 22.63 -4.81 -4.81
C ARG A 182 22.53 -6.30 -5.12
N ILE A 183 21.42 -6.71 -5.72
CA ILE A 183 21.28 -8.06 -6.25
C ILE A 183 21.89 -8.13 -7.66
N SER A 184 22.54 -9.25 -7.97
CA SER A 184 23.02 -9.55 -9.31
C SER A 184 22.07 -10.54 -9.98
N PRO A 185 21.89 -10.48 -11.32
CA PRO A 185 21.21 -11.51 -12.09
C PRO A 185 21.84 -12.89 -11.92
#